data_AF-X0W2E0-F1
#
_entry.id   AF-X0W2E0-F1
#
_cell.length_a   1.000
_cell.length_b   1.000
_cell.length_c   1.000
_cell.angle_alpha   90.00
_cell.angle_beta   90.00
_cell.angle_gamma   90.00
#
_symmetry.space_group_name_H-M   'P 1'
#
loop_
_entity.id
_entity.type
_entity.pdbx_description
1 polymer ?
#
loop_
_entity_poly.entity_id
_entity_poly.type
_entity_poly.pdbx_seq_one_letter_code
_entity_poly.pdbx_strand_id
1 'polypeptide(L)'
;MLALPGAAIAAQCGNTSAGFEVWKVEFSKEARTSGVKKRGLEALSQAQYATRTIAADRNQKSFKYTLEKFLQVRGADTIVVQGKRRKARNPSFYAALEKKYGVPAGILISI
;
A
#
# COMPACT_ATOMS: atom_id res chain seq x y z
N MET A 1 -28.06 11.22 -32.01
CA MET A 1 -27.57 12.33 -31.16
C MET A 1 -26.24 11.89 -30.57
N LEU A 2 -25.11 12.34 -31.13
CA LEU A 2 -23.76 11.99 -30.63
C LEU A 2 -23.43 12.89 -29.43
N ALA A 3 -23.23 12.30 -28.25
CA ALA A 3 -22.75 13.01 -27.08
C ALA A 3 -21.21 13.15 -27.17
N LEU A 4 -20.72 14.39 -27.22
CA LEU A 4 -19.29 14.67 -27.08
C LEU A 4 -18.86 14.39 -25.62
N PRO A 5 -17.72 13.71 -25.39
CA PRO A 5 -17.20 13.52 -24.04
C PRO A 5 -16.81 14.89 -23.45
N GLY A 6 -17.41 15.25 -22.31
CA GLY A 6 -17.06 16.45 -21.58
C GLY A 6 -15.62 16.36 -21.05
N ALA A 7 -14.86 17.45 -21.16
CA ALA A 7 -13.52 17.53 -20.60
C ALA A 7 -13.59 17.36 -19.08
N ALA A 8 -12.98 16.29 -18.56
CA ALA A 8 -12.84 16.10 -17.13
C ALA A 8 -11.80 17.09 -16.58
N ILE A 9 -12.27 18.16 -15.94
CA ILE A 9 -11.40 19.04 -15.15
C ILE A 9 -11.11 18.28 -13.85
N ALA A 10 -9.94 17.66 -13.77
CA ALA A 10 -9.47 17.07 -12.53
C ALA A 10 -9.28 18.18 -11.50
N ALA A 11 -9.77 17.96 -10.28
CA ALA A 11 -9.50 18.85 -9.17
C ALA A 11 -7.98 19.01 -9.00
N GLN A 12 -7.51 20.24 -8.88
CA GLN A 12 -6.09 20.50 -8.70
C GLN A 12 -5.64 19.94 -7.35
N CYS A 13 -4.66 19.04 -7.35
CA CYS A 13 -4.16 18.43 -6.12
C CYS A 13 -3.50 19.48 -5.22
N GLY A 14 -3.86 19.49 -3.94
CA GLY A 14 -3.25 20.36 -2.94
C GLY A 14 -1.81 19.95 -2.63
N ASN A 15 -0.92 20.95 -2.52
CA ASN A 15 0.48 20.73 -2.12
C ASN A 15 0.70 20.81 -0.60
N THR A 16 -0.32 21.15 0.18
CA THR A 16 -0.25 21.30 1.63
C THR A 16 -1.39 20.55 2.31
N SER A 17 -1.53 20.72 3.64
CA SER A 17 -2.70 20.24 4.39
C SER A 17 -3.98 21.02 4.09
N ALA A 18 -3.91 22.10 3.31
CA ALA A 18 -5.07 22.89 2.93
C ALA A 18 -6.10 21.98 2.24
N GLY A 19 -7.33 22.01 2.74
CA GLY A 19 -8.44 21.18 2.25
C GLY A 19 -8.60 19.82 2.93
N PHE A 20 -7.66 19.37 3.78
CA PHE A 20 -7.77 18.06 4.44
C PHE A 20 -8.98 17.97 5.39
N GLU A 21 -9.21 19.00 6.19
CA GLU A 21 -10.37 19.05 7.10
C GLU A 21 -11.70 19.05 6.33
N VAL A 22 -11.77 19.81 5.24
CA VAL A 22 -12.94 19.85 4.35
C VAL A 22 -13.16 18.49 3.69
N TRP A 23 -12.08 17.89 3.18
CA TRP A 23 -12.11 16.55 2.58
C TRP A 23 -12.63 15.50 3.57
N LYS A 24 -12.24 15.53 4.85
CA LYS A 24 -12.76 14.58 5.87
C LYS A 24 -14.28 14.65 5.97
N VAL A 25 -14.84 15.86 5.95
CA VAL A 25 -16.30 16.07 6.02
C VAL A 25 -16.99 15.51 4.79
N GLU A 26 -16.48 15.82 3.60
CA GLU A 26 -17.07 15.32 2.34
C GLU A 26 -16.93 13.80 2.21
N PHE A 27 -15.74 13.26 2.47
CA PHE A 27 -15.47 11.83 2.44
C PHE A 27 -16.28 11.05 3.49
N SER A 28 -16.64 11.67 4.62
CA SER A 28 -17.51 11.02 5.62
C SER A 28 -18.90 10.67 5.06
N LYS A 29 -19.39 11.42 4.07
CA LYS A 29 -20.67 11.15 3.39
C LYS A 29 -20.55 9.90 2.53
N GLU A 30 -19.48 9.81 1.73
CA GLU A 30 -19.15 8.65 0.92
C GLU A 30 -18.95 7.40 1.79
N ALA A 31 -18.10 7.51 2.82
CA ALA A 31 -17.81 6.43 3.76
C ALA A 31 -19.09 5.90 4.42
N ARG A 32 -20.03 6.77 4.81
CA ARG A 32 -21.31 6.36 5.38
C ARG A 32 -22.15 5.57 4.36
N THR A 33 -22.21 6.02 3.11
CA THR A 33 -22.90 5.31 2.01
C THR A 33 -22.27 3.95 1.72
N SER A 34 -20.94 3.84 1.83
CA SER A 34 -20.20 2.57 1.73
C SER A 34 -20.33 1.67 2.97
N GLY A 35 -21.14 2.07 3.97
CA GLY A 35 -21.46 1.25 5.13
C GLY A 35 -20.57 1.47 6.36
N VAL A 36 -19.65 2.44 6.34
CA VAL A 36 -18.82 2.78 7.51
C VAL A 36 -19.72 3.30 8.64
N LYS A 37 -19.59 2.68 9.80
CA LYS A 37 -20.40 2.99 11.00
C LYS A 37 -19.74 4.06 11.86
N LYS A 38 -20.46 4.49 12.91
CA LYS A 38 -20.08 5.59 13.83
C LYS A 38 -18.60 5.56 14.23
N ARG A 39 -18.09 4.43 14.72
CA ARG A 39 -16.68 4.29 15.14
C ARG A 39 -15.66 4.61 14.03
N GLY A 40 -15.95 4.23 12.79
CA GLY A 40 -15.08 4.54 11.65
C GLY A 40 -15.15 6.01 11.24
N LEU A 41 -16.33 6.63 11.32
CA LEU A 41 -16.51 8.06 11.05
C LEU A 41 -15.87 8.94 12.14
N GLU A 42 -15.92 8.49 13.40
CA GLU A 42 -15.20 9.12 14.51
C GLU A 42 -13.69 9.04 14.28
N ALA A 43 -13.16 7.87 13.92
CA ALA A 43 -11.75 7.71 13.57
C ALA A 43 -11.34 8.62 12.40
N LEU A 44 -12.18 8.72 11.36
CA LEU A 44 -11.95 9.65 10.26
C LEU A 44 -11.89 11.10 10.76
N SER A 45 -12.82 11.53 11.61
CA SER A 45 -12.85 12.91 12.11
C SER A 45 -11.59 13.31 12.87
N GLN A 46 -10.99 12.35 13.60
CA GLN A 46 -9.77 12.52 14.39
C GLN A 46 -8.49 12.34 13.57
N ALA A 47 -8.58 11.92 12.31
CA ALA A 47 -7.41 11.79 11.44
C ALA A 47 -6.74 13.15 11.25
N GLN A 48 -5.41 13.15 11.27
CA GLN A 48 -4.58 14.31 11.05
C GLN A 48 -3.83 14.19 9.72
N TYR A 49 -3.44 15.34 9.16
CA TYR A 49 -2.66 15.36 7.93
C TYR A 49 -1.28 14.72 8.14
N ALA A 50 -1.03 13.59 7.49
CA ALA A 50 0.18 12.79 7.68
C ALA A 50 1.37 13.32 6.85
N THR A 51 1.95 14.44 7.26
CA THR A 51 3.03 15.13 6.51
C THR A 51 4.19 14.20 6.14
N ARG A 52 4.60 13.27 7.03
CA ARG A 52 5.69 12.31 6.73
C ARG A 52 5.31 11.33 5.62
N THR A 53 4.08 10.81 5.63
CA THR A 53 3.58 9.91 4.60
C THR A 53 3.49 10.62 3.26
N ILE A 54 2.94 11.84 3.22
CA ILE A 54 2.85 12.65 2.00
C ILE A 54 4.25 13.01 1.48
N ALA A 55 5.19 13.32 2.36
CA ALA A 55 6.57 13.59 1.97
C ALA A 55 7.24 12.35 1.35
N ALA A 56 7.00 11.16 1.91
CA ALA A 56 7.50 9.91 1.34
C ALA A 56 6.87 9.60 -0.02
N ASP A 57 5.55 9.79 -0.16
CA ASP A 57 4.81 9.62 -1.41
C ASP A 57 5.35 10.52 -2.54
N ARG A 58 5.54 11.82 -2.24
CA ARG A 58 6.11 12.78 -3.19
C ARG A 58 7.59 12.55 -3.48
N ASN A 59 8.30 11.85 -2.59
CA ASN A 59 9.72 11.55 -2.72
C ASN A 59 9.98 10.10 -3.16
N GLN A 60 9.06 9.49 -3.93
CA GLN A 60 9.24 8.19 -4.59
C GLN A 60 10.28 8.26 -5.73
N LYS A 61 11.51 8.64 -5.40
CA LYS A 61 12.64 8.65 -6.33
C LYS A 61 13.25 7.25 -6.40
N SER A 62 13.57 6.81 -7.62
CA SER A 62 14.24 5.54 -7.83
C SER A 62 15.74 5.65 -7.53
N PHE A 63 16.34 4.54 -7.10
CA PHE A 63 17.78 4.42 -6.93
C PHE A 63 18.40 3.85 -8.21
N LYS A 64 19.52 4.43 -8.66
CA LYS A 64 20.33 3.84 -9.73
C LYS A 64 21.49 3.08 -9.11
N TYR A 65 21.26 1.82 -8.79
CA TYR A 65 22.28 0.90 -8.27
C TYR A 65 22.55 -0.21 -9.26
N THR A 66 23.78 -0.74 -9.24
CA THR A 66 24.02 -2.08 -9.78
C THR A 66 23.20 -3.10 -8.99
N LEU A 67 22.89 -4.24 -9.59
CA LEU A 67 22.17 -5.31 -8.90
C LEU A 67 22.87 -5.70 -7.60
N GLU A 68 24.20 -5.86 -7.65
CA GLU A 68 25.00 -6.20 -6.46
C GLU A 68 24.84 -5.18 -5.34
N LYS A 69 24.96 -3.88 -5.66
CA LYS A 69 24.78 -2.82 -4.66
C LYS A 69 23.35 -2.81 -4.11
N PHE A 70 22.37 -3.05 -4.97
CA PHE A 70 20.97 -3.16 -4.54
C PHE A 70 20.79 -4.33 -3.56
N LEU A 71 21.28 -5.53 -3.88
CA LEU A 71 21.19 -6.70 -3.01
C LEU A 71 21.89 -6.48 -1.67
N GLN A 72 23.04 -5.82 -1.67
CA GLN A 72 23.76 -5.45 -0.46
C GLN A 72 22.93 -4.50 0.43
N VAL A 73 22.41 -3.40 -0.14
CA VAL A 73 21.60 -2.41 0.60
C VAL A 73 20.31 -3.02 1.14
N ARG A 74 19.70 -3.94 0.39
CA ARG A 74 18.49 -4.65 0.82
C ARG A 74 18.75 -5.77 1.83
N GLY A 75 20.00 -6.14 2.08
CA GLY A 75 20.35 -7.20 3.02
C GLY A 75 19.95 -8.60 2.52
N ALA A 76 20.17 -8.88 1.24
CA ALA A 76 19.70 -10.10 0.57
C ALA A 76 20.10 -11.39 1.30
N ASP A 77 21.33 -11.51 1.78
CA ASP A 77 21.80 -12.72 2.49
C ASP A 77 20.99 -12.99 3.76
N THR A 78 20.72 -11.94 4.54
CA THR A 78 19.89 -12.01 5.74
C THR A 78 18.48 -12.47 5.39
N ILE A 79 17.88 -11.90 4.34
CA ILE A 79 16.54 -12.27 3.87
C ILE A 79 16.50 -13.74 3.44
N VAL A 80 17.51 -14.21 2.70
CA VAL A 80 17.60 -15.62 2.26
C VAL A 80 17.69 -16.57 3.45
N VAL A 81 18.54 -16.27 4.44
CA VAL A 81 18.68 -17.09 5.65
C VAL A 81 17.36 -17.13 6.43
N GLN A 82 16.69 -15.99 6.60
CA GLN A 82 15.40 -15.91 7.27
C GLN A 82 14.32 -16.69 6.52
N GLY A 83 14.28 -16.59 5.19
CA GLY A 83 13.35 -17.33 4.33
C GLY A 83 13.52 -18.85 4.45
N LYS A 84 14.77 -19.35 4.40
CA LYS A 84 15.07 -20.77 4.61
C LYS A 84 14.60 -21.25 5.98
N ARG A 85 14.89 -20.49 7.05
CA ARG A 85 14.43 -20.80 8.42
C ARG A 85 12.91 -20.79 8.53
N ARG A 86 12.22 -19.85 7.86
CA ARG A 86 10.75 -19.78 7.85
C ARG A 86 10.13 -20.98 7.15
N LYS A 87 10.66 -21.39 5.99
CA LYS A 87 10.23 -22.60 5.26
C LYS A 87 10.40 -23.85 6.13
N ALA A 88 11.58 -24.02 6.74
CA ALA A 88 11.92 -25.19 7.54
C ALA A 88 11.07 -25.33 8.82
N ARG A 89 10.59 -24.21 9.39
CA ARG A 89 9.72 -24.24 10.58
C ARG A 89 8.32 -24.78 10.29
N ASN A 90 7.80 -24.63 9.07
CA ASN A 90 6.41 -24.99 8.75
C ASN A 90 6.30 -25.74 7.40
N PRO A 91 7.00 -26.88 7.22
CA PRO A 91 7.06 -27.55 5.92
C PRO A 91 5.69 -28.05 5.44
N SER A 92 4.85 -28.56 6.35
CA SER A 92 3.50 -29.06 6.02
C SER A 92 2.55 -27.94 5.61
N PHE A 93 2.63 -26.77 6.26
CA PHE A 93 1.83 -25.59 5.90
C PHE A 93 2.12 -25.16 4.46
N TYR A 94 3.40 -25.02 4.11
CA TYR A 94 3.79 -24.62 2.77
C TYR A 94 3.44 -25.68 1.73
N ALA A 95 3.61 -26.97 2.04
CA ALA A 95 3.19 -28.05 1.15
C ALA A 95 1.66 -28.05 0.91
N ALA A 96 0.87 -27.75 1.94
CA ALA A 96 -0.58 -27.64 1.82
C ALA A 96 -1.00 -26.44 0.95
N LEU A 97 -0.33 -25.29 1.11
CA LEU A 97 -0.57 -24.12 0.25
C LEU A 97 -0.20 -24.41 -1.20
N GLU A 98 0.95 -25.05 -1.44
CA GLU A 98 1.39 -25.42 -2.79
C GLU A 98 0.40 -26.41 -3.43
N LYS A 99 -0.08 -27.42 -2.68
CA LYS A 99 -1.11 -28.35 -3.16
C LYS A 99 -2.43 -27.65 -3.51
N LYS A 100 -2.85 -26.68 -2.70
CA LYS A 100 -4.15 -26.01 -2.87
C LYS A 100 -4.14 -24.93 -3.95
N TYR A 101 -3.05 -24.18 -4.05
CA TYR A 101 -2.97 -22.96 -4.86
C TYR A 101 -1.95 -23.05 -6.00
N GLY A 102 -1.13 -24.10 -6.07
CA GLY A 102 -0.10 -24.27 -7.09
C GLY A 102 1.08 -23.31 -6.96
N VAL A 103 1.22 -22.61 -5.83
CA VAL A 103 2.29 -21.62 -5.61
C VAL A 103 3.40 -22.24 -4.74
N PRO A 104 4.65 -22.32 -5.25
CA PRO A 104 5.76 -22.86 -4.48
C PRO A 104 6.04 -22.03 -3.23
N ALA A 105 6.45 -22.71 -2.16
CA ALA A 105 6.77 -22.08 -0.87
C ALA A 105 7.75 -20.89 -0.99
N GLY A 106 8.73 -20.99 -1.89
CA GLY A 106 9.74 -19.96 -2.09
C GLY A 106 9.15 -18.63 -2.57
N ILE A 107 8.16 -18.67 -3.46
CA ILE A 107 7.48 -17.49 -4.00
C ILE A 107 6.67 -16.80 -2.90
N LEU A 108 5.93 -17.59 -2.10
CA LEU A 108 5.15 -17.07 -0.98
C LEU A 108 6.02 -16.42 0.11
N ILE A 109 7.25 -16.90 0.29
CA ILE A 109 8.17 -16.39 1.31
C ILE A 109 8.90 -15.13 0.84
N SER A 110 9.02 -14.91 -0.47
CA SER A 110 9.70 -13.74 -1.04
C SER A 110 8.87 -12.45 -1.07
N ILE A 111 7.59 -12.53 -0.70
CA ILE A 111 6.64 -11.41 -0.61
C ILE A 111 6.61 -10.89 0.83
#